data_AF-A0AAW7DUD4-F1
#
_entry.id   AF-A0AAW7DUD4-F1
#
_cell.length_a   1.000
_cell.length_b   1.000
_cell.length_c   1.000
_cell.angle_alpha   90.00
_cell.angle_beta   90.00
_cell.angle_gamma   90.00
#
_symmetry.space_group_name_H-M   'P 1'
#
loop_
_entity.id
_entity.type
_entity.pdbx_description
1 polymer ?
#
loop_
_entity_poly.entity_id
_entity_poly.type
_entity_poly.pdbx_seq_one_letter_code
_entity_poly.pdbx_strand_id
1 'polypeptide(L)'
;MSNKIVIAAGLFTALAISGCATESTNNTDSIILKQPTNYVDDGYSLREQGADWVMITATPLADSKLQIAVKSRSDIKKPTCTYNPTARFNPKTGDYETNENGQTISFTFSDQQLEIDGSDSNLLYYYCSGGATLKGVYQQAD
;
A
#
# COMPACT_ATOMS: atom_id res chain seq x y z
N MET A 1 48.82 1.17 -65.37
CA MET A 1 48.58 0.53 -64.07
C MET A 1 47.47 1.29 -63.38
N SER A 2 46.28 0.69 -63.42
CA SER A 2 45.04 1.24 -62.91
C SER A 2 44.99 1.11 -61.40
N ASN A 3 44.51 2.15 -60.71
CA ASN A 3 43.64 1.94 -59.57
C ASN A 3 42.71 3.16 -59.43
N LYS A 4 41.46 2.95 -59.85
CA LYS A 4 40.35 3.85 -59.63
C LYS A 4 39.79 3.53 -58.26
N ILE A 5 39.88 4.46 -57.31
CA ILE A 5 39.15 4.35 -56.03
C ILE A 5 37.80 5.02 -56.24
N VAL A 6 36.75 4.19 -56.21
CA VAL A 6 35.35 4.60 -56.31
C VAL A 6 34.92 5.11 -54.94
N ILE A 7 34.58 6.40 -54.83
CA ILE A 7 33.91 6.95 -53.64
C ILE A 7 32.42 6.66 -53.81
N ALA A 8 31.95 5.56 -53.24
CA ALA A 8 30.53 5.29 -53.10
C ALA A 8 30.03 6.06 -51.86
N ALA A 9 29.30 7.15 -52.10
CA ALA A 9 28.51 7.83 -51.08
C ALA A 9 27.33 6.91 -50.69
N GLY A 10 27.54 6.05 -49.69
CA GLY A 10 26.47 5.31 -49.03
C GLY A 10 25.85 6.17 -47.95
N LEU A 11 24.60 6.62 -48.17
CA LEU A 11 23.75 7.16 -47.11
C LEU A 11 23.55 6.07 -46.05
N PHE A 12 24.25 6.18 -44.93
CA PHE A 12 23.79 5.57 -43.69
C PHE A 12 22.85 6.57 -43.02
N THR A 13 21.55 6.43 -43.27
CA THR A 13 20.53 7.01 -42.41
C THR A 13 20.65 6.37 -41.04
N ALA A 14 21.32 7.06 -40.12
CA ALA A 14 21.32 6.72 -38.71
C ALA A 14 19.89 6.91 -38.17
N LEU A 15 19.13 5.82 -38.07
CA LEU A 15 18.01 5.72 -37.15
C LEU A 15 18.62 5.73 -35.75
N ALA A 16 18.70 6.91 -35.15
CA ALA A 16 18.95 7.02 -33.72
C ALA A 16 17.75 6.38 -33.01
N ILE A 17 17.92 5.11 -32.63
CA ILE A 17 17.04 4.43 -31.69
C ILE A 17 17.10 5.29 -30.45
N SER A 18 16.00 5.97 -30.13
CA SER A 18 15.82 6.66 -28.87
C SER A 18 15.85 5.56 -27.80
N GLY A 19 17.05 5.26 -27.32
CA GLY A 19 17.23 4.49 -26.10
C GLY A 19 16.61 5.34 -25.02
N CYS A 20 15.36 5.04 -24.67
CA CYS A 20 14.74 5.53 -23.47
C CYS A 20 15.58 4.96 -22.34
N ALA A 21 16.53 5.77 -21.85
CA ALA A 21 17.16 5.52 -20.57
C ALA A 21 16.01 5.45 -19.57
N THR A 22 15.69 4.23 -19.13
CA THR A 22 14.80 4.06 -17.99
C THR A 22 15.61 4.51 -16.79
N GLU A 23 15.53 5.80 -16.49
CA GLU A 23 16.00 6.34 -15.24
C GLU A 23 15.15 5.72 -14.13
N SER A 24 15.74 4.77 -13.41
CA SER A 24 15.22 4.33 -12.11
C SER A 24 15.39 5.50 -11.15
N THR A 25 14.43 6.41 -11.18
CA THR A 25 14.25 7.38 -10.12
C THR A 25 13.86 6.58 -8.89
N ASN A 26 14.71 6.54 -7.88
CA ASN A 26 14.35 6.02 -6.56
C ASN A 26 13.18 6.86 -6.05
N ASN A 27 11.98 6.31 -6.16
CA ASN A 27 10.73 7.05 -6.16
C ASN A 27 10.10 6.98 -4.76
N THR A 28 10.50 7.88 -3.87
CA THR A 28 9.82 8.11 -2.57
C THR A 28 8.38 8.59 -2.76
N ASP A 29 8.00 8.99 -3.97
CA ASP A 29 6.65 9.42 -4.36
C ASP A 29 5.68 8.23 -4.57
N SER A 30 6.19 6.99 -4.62
CA SER A 30 5.39 5.76 -4.84
C SER A 30 4.67 5.25 -3.59
N ILE A 31 5.18 5.58 -2.40
CA ILE A 31 4.71 5.02 -1.11
C ILE A 31 3.67 5.91 -0.42
N ILE A 32 3.44 7.12 -0.93
CA ILE A 32 2.48 8.06 -0.34
C ILE A 32 1.14 7.91 -1.06
N LEU A 33 0.12 7.46 -0.33
CA LEU A 33 -1.26 7.40 -0.81
C LEU A 33 -1.72 8.81 -1.24
N LYS A 34 -2.22 8.91 -2.48
CA LYS A 34 -2.69 10.18 -3.08
C LYS A 34 -4.20 10.37 -3.00
N GLN A 35 -4.93 9.29 -2.77
CA GLN A 35 -6.39 9.28 -2.68
C GLN A 35 -6.87 8.26 -1.63
N PRO A 36 -8.11 8.39 -1.12
CA PRO A 36 -8.70 7.40 -0.25
C PRO A 36 -8.68 6.02 -0.92
N THR A 37 -8.19 5.02 -0.19
CA THR A 37 -8.06 3.64 -0.68
C THR A 37 -8.63 2.68 0.36
N ASN A 38 -9.36 1.67 -0.11
CA ASN A 38 -9.92 0.63 0.76
C ASN A 38 -9.06 -0.63 0.65
N TYR A 39 -8.84 -1.29 1.79
CA TYR A 39 -8.18 -2.58 1.89
C TYR A 39 -9.08 -3.53 2.66
N VAL A 40 -9.13 -4.78 2.26
CA VAL A 40 -10.08 -5.78 2.78
C VAL A 40 -9.39 -7.10 3.06
N ASP A 41 -9.92 -7.84 4.03
CA ASP A 41 -9.53 -9.22 4.26
C ASP A 41 -10.19 -10.19 3.26
N ASP A 42 -9.74 -11.44 3.24
CA ASP A 42 -10.27 -12.48 2.35
C ASP A 42 -11.78 -12.70 2.51
N GLY A 43 -12.28 -12.48 3.72
CA GLY A 43 -13.69 -12.64 4.07
C GLY A 43 -14.62 -11.66 3.37
N TYR A 44 -14.12 -10.49 2.96
CA TYR A 44 -14.90 -9.48 2.25
C TYR A 44 -15.47 -9.95 0.91
N SER A 45 -14.77 -10.86 0.22
CA SER A 45 -15.23 -11.46 -1.04
C SER A 45 -16.52 -12.27 -0.89
N LEU A 46 -16.77 -12.81 0.32
CA LEU A 46 -17.92 -13.63 0.66
C LEU A 46 -18.93 -12.90 1.56
N ARG A 47 -18.82 -11.57 1.68
CA ARG A 47 -19.67 -10.77 2.59
C ARG A 47 -21.17 -10.93 2.34
N GLU A 48 -21.58 -11.08 1.08
CA GLU A 48 -22.98 -11.27 0.69
C GLU A 48 -23.53 -12.66 1.07
N GLN A 49 -22.63 -13.62 1.28
CA GLN A 49 -22.95 -14.97 1.77
C GLN A 49 -22.91 -15.04 3.30
N GLY A 50 -22.71 -13.89 3.96
CA GLY A 50 -22.63 -13.80 5.40
C GLY A 50 -21.32 -14.34 5.97
N ALA A 51 -20.19 -14.18 5.27
CA ALA A 51 -18.84 -14.35 5.83
C ALA A 51 -18.39 -13.13 6.65
N ASP A 52 -17.53 -13.35 7.65
CA ASP A 52 -16.95 -12.26 8.45
C ASP A 52 -15.93 -11.51 7.62
N TRP A 53 -15.91 -10.19 7.75
CA TRP A 53 -15.03 -9.35 6.96
C TRP A 53 -14.61 -8.11 7.76
N VAL A 54 -13.44 -7.62 7.39
CA VAL A 54 -12.85 -6.37 7.86
C VAL A 54 -12.40 -5.55 6.65
N MET A 55 -12.77 -4.28 6.64
CA MET A 55 -12.33 -3.27 5.69
C MET A 55 -11.60 -2.16 6.43
N ILE A 56 -10.49 -1.72 5.86
CA ILE A 56 -9.72 -0.56 6.29
C ILE A 56 -9.77 0.48 5.20
N THR A 57 -10.28 1.67 5.52
CA THR A 57 -10.16 2.83 4.64
C THR A 57 -8.97 3.67 5.08
N ALA A 58 -8.00 3.86 4.20
CA ALA A 58 -6.86 4.76 4.39
C ALA A 58 -7.11 6.05 3.61
N THR A 59 -7.24 7.18 4.31
CA THR A 59 -7.53 8.48 3.70
C THR A 59 -6.35 9.43 3.92
N PRO A 60 -5.66 9.89 2.85
CA PRO A 60 -4.56 10.84 2.99
C PRO A 60 -5.06 12.18 3.54
N LEU A 61 -4.30 12.69 4.50
CA LEU A 61 -4.45 14.01 5.09
C LEU A 61 -3.20 14.85 4.81
N ALA A 62 -3.27 16.14 5.13
CA ALA A 62 -2.10 17.02 5.08
C ALA A 62 -0.96 16.55 6.03
N ASP A 63 0.26 17.03 5.78
CA ASP A 63 1.47 16.76 6.57
C ASP A 63 1.86 15.27 6.66
N SER A 64 1.69 14.51 5.58
CA SER A 64 2.05 13.08 5.52
C SER A 64 1.37 12.26 6.62
N LYS A 65 0.07 12.48 6.79
CA LYS A 65 -0.79 11.76 7.74
C LYS A 65 -1.82 10.92 6.98
N LEU A 66 -2.28 9.86 7.62
CA LEU A 66 -3.41 9.06 7.17
C LEU A 66 -4.48 9.02 8.25
N GLN A 67 -5.73 9.30 7.88
CA GLN A 67 -6.86 8.82 8.66
C GLN A 67 -7.10 7.36 8.30
N ILE A 68 -6.98 6.48 9.28
CA ILE A 68 -7.35 5.08 9.15
C ILE A 68 -8.75 4.91 9.72
N ALA A 69 -9.61 4.15 9.05
CA ALA A 69 -10.90 3.77 9.57
C ALA A 69 -11.14 2.27 9.36
N VAL A 70 -11.24 1.52 10.45
CA VAL A 70 -11.55 0.09 10.42
C VAL A 70 -13.04 -0.11 10.61
N LYS A 71 -13.65 -0.84 9.67
CA LYS A 71 -15.02 -1.31 9.73
C LYS A 71 -15.04 -2.82 9.60
N SER A 72 -15.87 -3.47 10.39
CA SER A 72 -16.18 -4.88 10.22
C SER A 72 -17.67 -5.04 9.99
N ARG A 73 -18.08 -6.28 9.67
CA ARG A 73 -19.48 -6.68 9.67
C ARG A 73 -20.16 -6.29 11.00
N SER A 74 -21.35 -5.69 10.93
CA SER A 74 -22.07 -5.11 12.10
C SER A 74 -23.53 -5.53 12.24
N ASP A 75 -24.05 -6.36 11.33
CA ASP A 75 -25.45 -6.79 11.23
C ASP A 75 -25.81 -8.01 12.10
N ILE A 76 -24.82 -8.85 12.47
CA ILE A 76 -25.02 -10.06 13.29
C ILE A 76 -24.06 -10.03 14.49
N LYS A 77 -24.50 -10.50 15.67
CA LYS A 77 -23.68 -10.62 16.91
C LYS A 77 -22.39 -11.43 16.67
N LYS A 78 -21.35 -10.77 16.18
CA LYS A 78 -20.10 -11.37 15.74
C LYS A 78 -18.92 -10.49 16.12
N PRO A 79 -17.69 -11.04 16.13
CA PRO A 79 -16.49 -10.28 16.42
C PRO A 79 -16.41 -9.03 15.55
N THR A 80 -16.54 -7.88 16.17
CA THR A 80 -16.38 -6.56 15.55
C THR A 80 -14.95 -6.07 15.76
N CYS A 81 -14.31 -5.60 14.70
CA CYS A 81 -13.06 -4.87 14.76
C CYS A 81 -13.34 -3.36 14.57
N THR A 82 -12.78 -2.51 15.43
CA THR A 82 -12.96 -1.06 15.36
C THR A 82 -11.71 -0.33 15.83
N TYR A 83 -11.15 0.49 14.95
CA TYR A 83 -9.99 1.34 15.21
C TYR A 83 -9.97 2.49 14.21
N ASN A 84 -9.83 3.73 14.67
CA ASN A 84 -9.94 4.92 13.81
C ASN A 84 -8.84 5.97 14.08
N PRO A 85 -7.55 5.61 14.04
CA PRO A 85 -6.49 6.54 14.40
C PRO A 85 -6.13 7.49 13.26
N THR A 86 -5.37 8.53 13.61
CA THR A 86 -4.57 9.28 12.64
C THR A 86 -3.11 8.81 12.71
N ALA A 87 -2.64 8.14 11.66
CA ALA A 87 -1.27 7.67 11.53
C ALA A 87 -0.36 8.73 10.90
N ARG A 88 0.92 8.73 11.27
CA ARG A 88 1.95 9.65 10.74
C ARG A 88 3.01 8.87 9.97
N PHE A 89 3.44 9.39 8.83
CA PHE A 89 4.55 8.79 8.08
C PHE A 89 5.86 8.89 8.86
N ASN A 90 6.55 7.77 9.02
CA ASN A 90 7.88 7.69 9.59
C ASN A 90 8.91 7.51 8.45
N PRO A 91 9.70 8.55 8.12
CA PRO A 91 10.65 8.48 7.00
C PRO A 91 11.83 7.54 7.24
N LYS A 92 12.03 7.04 8.47
CA LYS A 92 13.09 6.07 8.78
C LYS A 92 12.70 4.64 8.44
N THR A 93 11.43 4.29 8.67
CA THR A 93 10.89 2.94 8.42
C THR A 93 10.22 2.87 7.05
N GLY A 94 9.64 3.97 6.57
CA GLY A 94 8.79 4.00 5.39
C GLY A 94 7.33 3.67 5.68
N ASP A 95 6.97 3.49 6.96
CA ASP A 95 5.62 3.11 7.38
C ASP A 95 4.83 4.31 7.87
N TYR A 96 3.50 4.16 7.91
CA TYR A 96 2.65 5.02 8.73
C TYR A 96 2.50 4.40 10.12
N GLU A 97 2.65 5.21 11.16
CA GLU A 97 2.69 4.73 12.53
C GLU A 97 1.72 5.50 13.43
N THR A 98 1.18 4.79 14.42
CA THR A 98 0.43 5.33 15.55
C THR A 98 1.05 4.83 16.85
N ASN A 99 0.90 5.59 17.94
CA ASN A 99 1.37 5.16 19.24
C ASN A 99 0.19 5.08 20.22
N GLU A 100 0.00 3.91 20.78
CA GLU A 100 -1.09 3.58 21.69
C GLU A 100 -0.47 3.03 22.98
N ASN A 101 -0.57 3.80 24.07
CA ASN A 101 0.03 3.45 25.37
C ASN A 101 1.54 3.11 25.31
N GLY A 102 2.31 3.85 24.49
CA GLY A 102 3.75 3.63 24.34
C GLY A 102 4.11 2.51 23.36
N GLN A 103 3.12 1.83 22.79
CA GLN A 103 3.32 0.76 21.81
C GLN A 103 3.00 1.28 20.40
N THR A 104 3.86 0.99 19.45
CA THR A 104 3.67 1.38 18.05
C THR A 104 2.80 0.37 17.31
N ILE A 105 1.84 0.86 16.53
CA ILE A 105 1.13 0.12 15.48
C ILE A 105 1.56 0.70 14.13
N SER A 106 2.03 -0.16 13.23
CA SER A 106 2.51 0.18 11.89
C SER A 106 1.50 -0.21 10.82
N PHE A 107 1.45 0.61 9.78
CA PHE A 107 0.67 0.43 8.56
C PHE A 107 1.64 0.49 7.38
N THR A 108 1.98 -0.67 6.85
CA THR A 108 2.96 -0.83 5.77
C THR A 108 2.23 -1.05 4.46
N PHE A 109 2.47 -0.17 3.49
CA PHE A 109 1.84 -0.24 2.18
C PHE A 109 2.82 -0.79 1.15
N SER A 110 2.37 -1.78 0.36
CA SER A 110 3.16 -2.36 -0.73
C SER A 110 2.25 -2.76 -1.88
N ASP A 111 2.51 -2.26 -3.09
CA ASP A 111 1.69 -2.48 -4.28
C ASP A 111 0.18 -2.26 -4.02
N GLN A 112 -0.57 -3.34 -3.87
CA GLN A 112 -2.02 -3.38 -3.63
C GLN A 112 -2.35 -3.97 -2.26
N GLN A 113 -1.45 -3.85 -1.29
CA GLN A 113 -1.58 -4.44 0.03
C GLN A 113 -1.33 -3.41 1.13
N LEU A 114 -2.01 -3.65 2.26
CA LEU A 114 -1.77 -3.01 3.54
C LEU A 114 -1.51 -4.09 4.57
N GLU A 115 -0.33 -4.07 5.18
CA GLU A 115 -0.02 -4.86 6.37
C GLU A 115 -0.19 -4.00 7.63
N ILE A 116 -0.90 -4.55 8.61
CA ILE A 116 -1.02 -3.99 9.95
C ILE A 116 -0.27 -4.88 10.92
N ASP A 117 0.69 -4.28 11.64
CA ASP A 117 1.39 -4.93 12.75
C ASP A 117 1.51 -3.99 13.96
N GLY A 118 1.88 -4.56 15.10
CA GLY A 118 2.15 -3.85 16.34
C GLY A 118 3.45 -4.35 16.97
N SER A 119 4.20 -3.42 17.54
CA SER A 119 5.40 -3.70 18.35
C SER A 119 5.14 -4.72 19.47
N ASP A 120 3.91 -4.75 20.00
CA ASP A 120 3.32 -5.89 20.70
C ASP A 120 2.06 -6.33 19.94
N SER A 121 2.09 -7.52 19.34
CA SER A 121 0.94 -8.04 18.61
C SER A 121 -0.29 -8.28 19.51
N ASN A 122 -0.12 -8.41 20.83
CA ASN A 122 -1.26 -8.56 21.75
C ASN A 122 -2.13 -7.31 21.79
N LEU A 123 -1.55 -6.13 21.53
CA LEU A 123 -2.28 -4.86 21.46
C LEU A 123 -3.41 -4.90 20.42
N LEU A 124 -3.18 -5.56 19.29
CA LEU A 124 -4.10 -5.56 18.15
C LEU A 124 -5.36 -6.39 18.40
N TYR A 125 -5.37 -7.27 19.42
CA TYR A 125 -6.57 -7.97 19.86
C TYR A 125 -7.55 -7.06 20.60
N TYR A 126 -7.10 -5.96 21.24
CA TYR A 126 -8.02 -5.07 21.99
C TYR A 126 -9.01 -4.33 21.08
N TYR A 127 -8.69 -4.17 19.81
CA TYR A 127 -9.54 -3.50 18.84
C TYR A 127 -10.57 -4.43 18.20
N CYS A 128 -10.54 -5.72 18.54
CA CYS A 128 -11.42 -6.74 17.99
C CYS A 128 -12.08 -7.54 19.13
N SER A 129 -13.35 -7.94 18.95
CA SER A 129 -14.00 -8.85 19.89
C SER A 129 -13.87 -10.31 19.45
N GLY A 130 -14.29 -11.26 20.30
CA GLY A 130 -14.38 -12.68 19.96
C GLY A 130 -13.07 -13.40 19.63
N GLY A 131 -11.92 -12.85 20.04
CA GLY A 131 -10.59 -13.43 19.79
C GLY A 131 -9.99 -13.09 18.43
N ALA A 132 -10.65 -12.26 17.63
CA ALA A 132 -10.08 -11.71 16.39
C ALA A 132 -8.99 -10.67 16.70
N THR A 133 -8.20 -10.30 15.69
CA THR A 133 -7.13 -9.30 15.78
C THR A 133 -7.08 -8.43 14.53
N LEU A 134 -6.60 -7.20 14.66
CA LEU A 134 -6.30 -6.33 13.51
C LEU A 134 -4.99 -6.69 12.80
N LYS A 135 -4.14 -7.54 13.40
CA LYS A 135 -2.89 -7.97 12.77
C LYS A 135 -3.22 -8.74 11.50
N GLY A 136 -2.64 -8.34 10.37
CA GLY A 136 -2.83 -9.05 9.12
C GLY A 136 -2.45 -8.27 7.88
N VAL A 137 -2.62 -8.93 6.74
CA VAL A 137 -2.45 -8.37 5.40
C VAL A 137 -3.82 -8.22 4.76
N TYR A 138 -4.07 -7.05 4.20
CA TYR A 138 -5.34 -6.67 3.59
C TYR A 138 -5.10 -6.27 2.14
N GLN A 139 -5.93 -6.79 1.24
CA GLN A 139 -5.82 -6.53 -0.20
C GLN A 139 -6.59 -5.27 -0.56
N GLN A 140 -6.04 -4.43 -1.42
CA GLN A 140 -6.74 -3.27 -1.96
C GLN A 140 -8.03 -3.75 -2.63
N ALA A 141 -9.15 -3.12 -2.29
CA ALA A 141 -10.42 -3.36 -2.96
C ALA A 141 -10.43 -2.66 -4.32
N ASP A 142 -10.96 -3.35 -5.33
CA ASP A 142 -11.18 -2.84 -6.69
C ASP A 142 -12.16 -1.65 -6.74
#